data_AF-A0A851FPT0-F1
#
_entry.id   AF-A0A851FPT0-F1
#
_cell.length_a   1.000
_cell.length_b   1.000
_cell.length_c   1.000
_cell.angle_alpha   90.00
_cell.angle_beta   90.00
_cell.angle_gamma   90.00
#
_symmetry.space_group_name_H-M   'P 1'
#
loop_
_entity.id
_entity.type
_entity.pdbx_description
1 polymer ?
#
loop_
_entity_poly.entity_id
_entity_poly.type
_entity_poly.pdbx_seq_one_letter_code
_entity_poly.pdbx_strand_id
1 'polypeptide(L)'
;AFCPAHRPEQALEVSPDPGTLCLICMESVEDRNTYSTLVCPACKTAWFNRDCIQGQALCAGRSAFWCPQCRVYRKFVLEMSLMGIQIPMREPLWEHDHAFAELGERHSQCNASKCLYPGGREEAEEDGPRELLLCCSCAAVGTHRHRSSLGDSRTGWECDSC
;
A
#
# COMPACT_ATOMS: atom_id res chain seq x y z
N ALA A 1 10.10 2.50 -28.14
CA ALA A 1 10.90 1.36 -27.64
C ALA A 1 12.30 1.44 -28.22
N PHE A 2 13.33 1.06 -27.47
CA PHE A 2 14.72 1.02 -27.97
C PHE A 2 14.91 -0.22 -28.85
N CYS A 3 15.70 -0.13 -29.91
CA CYS A 3 16.09 -1.31 -30.67
C CYS A 3 17.18 -2.09 -29.93
N PRO A 4 17.38 -3.39 -30.24
CA PRO A 4 18.41 -4.20 -29.57
C PRO A 4 19.82 -3.60 -29.63
N ALA A 5 20.16 -2.90 -30.71
CA ALA A 5 21.46 -2.26 -30.91
C ALA A 5 21.64 -0.94 -30.13
N HIS A 6 20.55 -0.30 -29.69
CA HIS A 6 20.58 1.01 -29.03
C HIS A 6 19.81 1.02 -27.70
N ARG A 7 19.71 -0.15 -27.05
CA ARG A 7 19.10 -0.25 -25.74
C ARG A 7 20.03 0.36 -24.69
N PRO A 8 19.53 1.18 -23.76
CA PRO A 8 20.35 1.75 -22.69
C PRO A 8 20.81 0.64 -21.74
N GLU A 9 22.01 0.80 -21.21
CA GLU A 9 22.61 -0.08 -20.22
C GLU A 9 23.09 0.75 -19.02
N GLN A 10 22.92 0.23 -17.81
CA GLN A 10 23.42 0.91 -16.62
C GLN A 10 24.93 0.78 -16.58
N ALA A 11 25.64 1.92 -16.54
CA ALA A 11 27.10 1.98 -16.45
C ALA A 11 27.64 1.61 -15.05
N LEU A 12 26.94 0.74 -14.32
CA LEU A 12 27.30 0.32 -12.97
C LEU A 12 28.06 -1.00 -13.04
N GLU A 13 29.29 -1.00 -12.51
CA GLU A 13 30.11 -2.22 -12.30
C GLU A 13 29.59 -3.03 -11.11
N VAL A 14 28.31 -3.40 -11.15
CA VAL A 14 27.67 -4.25 -10.14
C VAL A 14 26.84 -5.28 -10.87
N SER A 15 26.93 -6.52 -10.41
CA SER A 15 26.08 -7.63 -10.83
C SER A 15 25.28 -8.14 -9.64
N PRO A 16 24.08 -8.68 -9.86
CA PRO A 16 23.35 -9.34 -8.79
C PRO A 16 24.11 -10.60 -8.37
N ASP A 17 24.13 -10.89 -7.07
CA ASP A 17 24.62 -12.17 -6.57
C ASP A 17 23.63 -13.29 -6.98
N PRO A 18 24.08 -14.54 -7.15
CA PRO A 18 23.20 -15.65 -7.49
C PRO A 18 22.02 -15.77 -6.51
N GLY A 19 20.80 -15.83 -7.04
CA GLY A 19 19.58 -15.89 -6.22
C GLY A 19 19.12 -14.55 -5.66
N THR A 20 19.65 -13.43 -6.15
CA THR A 20 19.11 -12.10 -5.87
C THR A 20 17.64 -12.02 -6.31
N LEU A 21 16.79 -11.49 -5.44
CA LEU A 21 15.36 -11.33 -5.70
C LEU A 21 15.01 -9.90 -6.12
N CYS A 22 14.04 -9.77 -7.01
CA CYS A 22 13.38 -8.52 -7.33
C CYS A 22 12.56 -8.06 -6.12
N LEU A 23 12.82 -6.86 -5.60
CA LEU A 23 12.11 -6.37 -4.40
C LEU A 23 10.61 -6.07 -4.62
N ILE A 24 10.11 -6.19 -5.86
CA ILE A 24 8.71 -5.91 -6.20
C ILE A 24 7.90 -7.22 -6.27
N CYS A 25 8.38 -8.20 -7.04
CA CYS A 25 7.66 -9.48 -7.22
C CYS A 25 8.19 -10.61 -6.33
N MET A 26 9.33 -10.42 -5.65
CA MET A 26 10.01 -11.45 -4.84
C MET A 26 10.47 -12.67 -5.64
N GLU A 27 10.55 -12.58 -6.97
CA GLU A 27 11.11 -13.60 -7.86
C GLU A 27 12.57 -13.27 -8.22
N SER A 28 13.33 -14.26 -8.69
CA SER A 28 14.73 -14.07 -9.09
C SER A 28 14.86 -13.05 -10.21
N VAL A 29 15.85 -12.16 -10.10
CA VAL A 29 16.35 -11.40 -11.25
C VAL A 29 17.35 -12.25 -12.04
N GLU A 30 17.60 -11.92 -13.30
CA GLU A 30 18.68 -12.57 -14.05
C GLU A 30 20.03 -12.28 -13.37
N ASP A 31 20.89 -13.30 -13.24
CA ASP A 31 22.22 -13.22 -12.60
C ASP A 31 23.23 -12.34 -13.37
N ARG A 32 22.77 -11.54 -14.33
CA ARG A 32 23.57 -10.69 -15.20
C ARG A 32 22.92 -9.31 -15.33
N ASN A 33 23.75 -8.29 -15.49
CA ASN A 33 23.29 -6.95 -15.81
C ASN A 33 22.82 -6.93 -17.28
N THR A 34 21.56 -7.29 -17.51
CA THR A 34 20.92 -7.35 -18.82
C THR A 34 19.87 -6.24 -18.94
N TYR A 35 19.36 -6.01 -20.15
CA TYR A 35 18.29 -5.03 -20.36
C TYR A 35 17.03 -5.33 -19.52
N SER A 36 16.78 -6.60 -19.18
CA SER A 36 15.68 -7.08 -18.35
C SER A 36 15.87 -6.84 -16.85
N THR A 37 17.07 -6.49 -16.40
CA THR A 37 17.41 -6.33 -14.98
C THR A 37 17.90 -4.91 -14.71
N LEU A 38 17.38 -4.28 -13.66
CA LEU A 38 17.76 -2.93 -13.26
C LEU A 38 18.13 -2.88 -11.78
N VAL A 39 19.10 -2.03 -11.44
CA VAL A 39 19.57 -1.80 -10.08
C VAL A 39 19.38 -0.34 -9.67
N CYS A 40 19.06 -0.11 -8.40
CA CYS A 40 19.04 1.23 -7.85
C CYS A 40 20.45 1.87 -7.91
N PRO A 41 20.63 3.01 -8.59
CA PRO A 41 21.93 3.66 -8.72
C PRO A 41 22.43 4.27 -7.40
N ALA A 42 21.56 4.42 -6.40
CA ALA A 42 21.89 5.02 -5.12
C ALA A 42 22.46 3.99 -4.15
N CYS A 43 21.70 2.92 -3.85
CA CYS A 43 22.16 1.91 -2.89
C CYS A 43 22.92 0.75 -3.53
N LYS A 44 22.77 0.52 -4.84
CA LYS A 44 23.42 -0.58 -5.59
C LYS A 44 23.11 -2.00 -5.08
N THR A 45 22.12 -2.13 -4.19
CA THR A 45 21.71 -3.39 -3.57
C THR A 45 20.27 -3.78 -3.89
N ALA A 46 19.47 -2.84 -4.39
CA ALA A 46 18.08 -3.09 -4.75
C ALA A 46 17.98 -3.39 -6.25
N TRP A 47 17.56 -4.61 -6.56
CA TRP A 47 17.46 -5.15 -7.92
C TRP A 47 16.01 -5.36 -8.31
N PHE A 48 15.71 -5.20 -9.59
CA PHE A 48 14.36 -5.23 -10.13
C PHE A 48 14.33 -5.86 -11.52
N ASN A 49 13.30 -6.67 -11.76
CA ASN A 49 12.90 -6.99 -13.12
C ASN A 49 12.35 -5.72 -13.79
N ARG A 50 12.73 -5.51 -15.05
CA ARG A 50 12.35 -4.33 -15.83
C ARG A 50 10.84 -4.13 -15.89
N ASP A 51 10.09 -5.21 -16.11
CA ASP A 51 8.64 -5.15 -16.21
C ASP A 51 8.00 -4.79 -14.87
N CYS A 52 8.55 -5.30 -13.76
CA CYS A 52 8.07 -4.95 -12.42
C CYS A 52 8.30 -3.48 -12.11
N ILE A 53 9.49 -2.94 -12.41
CA ILE A 53 9.75 -1.53 -12.16
C ILE A 53 8.97 -0.61 -13.10
N GLN A 54 8.72 -1.05 -14.35
CA GLN A 54 7.84 -0.34 -15.28
C GLN A 54 6.40 -0.30 -14.77
N GLY A 55 5.88 -1.43 -14.27
CA GLY A 55 4.57 -1.49 -13.63
C GLY A 55 4.50 -0.57 -12.41
N GLN A 56 5.49 -0.62 -11.53
CA GLN A 56 5.56 0.26 -10.36
C GLN A 56 5.58 1.74 -10.76
N ALA A 57 6.36 2.13 -11.77
CA ALA A 57 6.40 3.51 -12.25
C ALA A 57 5.05 3.97 -12.82
N LEU A 58 4.36 3.11 -13.56
CA LEU A 58 3.01 3.41 -14.06
C LEU A 58 2.01 3.54 -12.92
N CYS A 59 2.04 2.67 -11.92
CA CYS A 59 1.13 2.78 -10.78
C CYS A 59 1.41 4.02 -9.93
N ALA A 60 2.67 4.23 -9.54
CA ALA A 60 3.08 5.27 -8.60
C ALA A 60 3.10 6.68 -9.20
N GLY A 61 3.34 6.80 -10.51
CA GLY A 61 3.61 8.11 -11.12
C GLY A 61 4.87 8.78 -10.54
N ARG A 62 5.17 9.98 -11.03
CA ARG A 62 6.42 10.67 -10.65
C ARG A 62 6.47 11.08 -9.18
N SER A 63 5.34 11.39 -8.55
CA SER A 63 5.31 11.85 -7.15
C SER A 63 5.61 10.75 -6.15
N ALA A 64 5.28 9.48 -6.46
CA ALA A 64 5.45 8.36 -5.54
C ALA A 64 6.49 7.31 -5.98
N PHE A 65 7.29 7.61 -7.01
CA PHE A 65 8.26 6.66 -7.55
C PHE A 65 9.66 6.90 -6.97
N TRP A 66 10.08 6.04 -6.05
CA TRP A 66 11.41 6.02 -5.45
C TRP A 66 11.86 4.58 -5.19
N CYS A 67 13.15 4.38 -4.91
CA CYS A 67 13.66 3.06 -4.53
C CYS A 67 12.98 2.56 -3.25
N PRO A 68 12.33 1.38 -3.23
CA PRO A 68 11.70 0.84 -2.03
C PRO A 68 12.67 0.63 -0.86
N GLN A 69 13.94 0.34 -1.15
CA GLN A 69 14.96 0.05 -0.15
C GLN A 69 15.55 1.31 0.50
N CYS A 70 16.10 2.23 -0.31
CA CYS A 70 16.85 3.38 0.21
C CYS A 70 16.08 4.70 0.15
N ARG A 71 14.89 4.71 -0.45
CA ARG A 71 13.99 5.88 -0.57
C ARG A 71 14.63 7.12 -1.24
N VAL A 72 15.76 6.96 -1.92
CA VAL A 72 16.38 8.05 -2.69
C VAL A 72 15.55 8.30 -3.94
N TYR A 73 14.98 9.50 -4.03
CA TYR A 73 14.13 9.90 -5.15
C TYR A 73 14.92 10.34 -6.39
N ARG A 74 15.63 11.49 -6.32
CA ARG A 74 16.19 12.15 -7.52
C ARG A 74 17.06 11.25 -8.39
N LYS A 75 18.04 10.57 -7.80
CA LYS A 75 18.99 9.71 -8.53
C LYS A 75 18.28 8.50 -9.14
N PHE A 76 17.34 7.91 -8.41
CA PHE A 76 16.59 6.76 -8.85
C PHE A 76 15.71 7.08 -10.05
N VAL A 77 14.87 8.13 -9.93
CA VAL A 77 13.95 8.53 -11.00
C VAL A 77 14.69 8.92 -12.27
N LEU A 78 15.80 9.66 -12.15
CA LEU A 78 16.61 10.05 -13.30
C LEU A 78 17.17 8.82 -14.03
N GLU A 79 17.81 7.92 -13.28
CA GLU A 79 18.39 6.69 -13.84
C GLU A 79 17.33 5.80 -14.49
N MET A 80 16.21 5.53 -13.81
CA MET A 80 15.14 4.71 -14.37
C MET A 80 14.59 5.33 -15.66
N SER A 81 14.45 6.66 -15.70
CA SER A 81 14.04 7.39 -16.91
C SER A 81 15.05 7.22 -18.05
N LEU A 82 16.35 7.38 -17.76
CA LEU A 82 17.44 7.18 -18.74
C LEU A 82 17.48 5.75 -19.25
N MET A 83 17.19 4.79 -18.37
CA MET A 83 17.08 3.39 -18.73
C MET A 83 15.82 3.10 -19.54
N GLY A 84 14.92 4.06 -19.77
CA GLY A 84 13.75 3.87 -20.62
C GLY A 84 12.49 3.43 -19.89
N ILE A 85 12.46 3.56 -18.56
CA ILE A 85 11.24 3.37 -17.78
C ILE A 85 10.35 4.60 -17.94
N GLN A 86 9.11 4.37 -18.39
CA GLN A 86 8.12 5.44 -18.51
C GLN A 86 7.57 5.80 -17.13
N ILE A 87 7.74 7.07 -16.73
CA ILE A 87 7.29 7.59 -15.44
C ILE A 87 6.31 8.75 -15.70
N PRO A 88 4.99 8.53 -15.60
CA PRO A 88 4.01 9.55 -15.93
C PRO A 88 3.97 10.68 -14.89
N MET A 89 3.74 11.92 -15.36
CA MET A 89 3.52 13.09 -14.50
C MET A 89 2.04 13.17 -14.08
N ARG A 90 1.65 12.33 -13.13
CA ARG A 90 0.34 12.34 -12.50
C ARG A 90 0.42 11.79 -11.08
N GLU A 91 -0.68 11.90 -10.35
CA GLU A 91 -0.84 11.26 -9.05
C GLU A 91 -0.82 9.73 -9.18
N PRO A 92 -0.46 9.02 -8.08
CA PRO A 92 -0.49 7.57 -8.05
C PRO A 92 -1.89 7.03 -8.31
N LEU A 93 -2.00 5.88 -8.99
CA LEU A 93 -3.29 5.28 -9.30
C LEU A 93 -4.07 4.90 -8.05
N TRP A 94 -3.40 4.49 -6.97
CA TRP A 94 -4.05 4.11 -5.71
C TRP A 94 -4.72 5.27 -4.96
N GLU A 95 -4.50 6.52 -5.37
CA GLU A 95 -5.27 7.67 -4.86
C GLU A 95 -6.66 7.75 -5.50
N HIS A 96 -6.91 7.00 -6.59
CA HIS A 96 -8.14 7.06 -7.39
C HIS A 96 -8.81 5.69 -7.51
N ASP A 97 -8.00 4.63 -7.57
CA ASP A 97 -8.48 3.28 -7.35
C ASP A 97 -8.81 3.18 -5.87
N HIS A 98 -10.06 2.83 -5.57
CA HIS A 98 -10.55 2.42 -4.25
C HIS A 98 -9.83 1.17 -3.69
N ALA A 99 -8.57 0.92 -4.09
CA ALA A 99 -7.69 -0.16 -3.68
C ALA A 99 -7.51 -0.24 -2.15
N PHE A 100 -7.77 0.86 -1.44
CA PHE A 100 -7.78 0.90 0.02
C PHE A 100 -9.17 1.17 0.62
N ALA A 101 -10.25 1.18 -0.18
CA ALA A 101 -11.59 1.36 0.36
C ALA A 101 -11.94 0.25 1.35
N GLU A 102 -11.59 -1.00 1.04
CA GLU A 102 -11.77 -2.15 1.95
C GLU A 102 -10.94 -2.01 3.24
N LEU A 103 -9.78 -1.35 3.21
CA LEU A 103 -9.00 -1.06 4.43
C LEU A 103 -9.59 0.10 5.25
N GLY A 104 -10.38 0.96 4.61
CA GLY A 104 -11.08 2.09 5.24
C GLY A 104 -12.46 1.73 5.77
N GLU A 105 -13.07 0.63 5.32
CA GLU A 105 -14.34 0.13 5.80
C GLU A 105 -14.21 -0.34 7.25
N ARG A 106 -14.53 0.56 8.17
CA ARG A 106 -14.74 0.21 9.56
C ARG A 106 -16.00 -0.64 9.67
N HIS A 107 -15.97 -1.61 10.58
CA HIS A 107 -17.16 -2.32 10.99
C HIS A 107 -18.26 -1.30 11.34
N SER A 108 -19.43 -1.44 10.72
CA SER A 108 -20.48 -0.42 10.75
C SER A 108 -21.83 -0.96 11.22
N GLN A 109 -21.84 -2.18 11.77
CA GLN A 109 -23.08 -2.86 12.15
C GLN A 109 -23.14 -3.16 13.66
N CYS A 110 -24.33 -3.04 14.23
CA CYS A 110 -24.58 -3.43 15.62
C CYS A 110 -24.76 -4.96 15.73
N ASN A 111 -23.84 -5.60 16.46
CA ASN A 111 -23.83 -7.04 16.74
C ASN A 111 -24.60 -7.43 18.01
N ALA A 112 -25.21 -6.48 18.72
CA ALA A 112 -25.98 -6.77 19.93
C ALA A 112 -27.09 -7.79 19.64
N SER A 113 -27.26 -8.79 20.50
CA SER A 113 -28.30 -9.83 20.33
C SER A 113 -29.70 -9.22 20.12
N LYS A 114 -30.01 -8.15 20.87
CA LYS A 114 -31.20 -7.32 20.69
C LYS A 114 -30.80 -5.86 20.40
N CYS A 115 -30.85 -5.45 19.14
CA CYS A 115 -30.70 -4.04 18.77
C CYS A 115 -32.01 -3.29 19.06
N LEU A 116 -31.90 -2.13 19.72
CA LEU A 116 -33.03 -1.26 20.04
C LEU A 116 -33.04 0.03 19.19
N TYR A 117 -32.09 0.18 18.28
CA TYR A 117 -32.01 1.34 17.40
C TYR A 117 -33.13 1.28 16.34
N PRO A 118 -34.00 2.30 16.24
CA PRO A 118 -35.13 2.28 15.29
C PRO A 118 -34.73 2.23 13.82
N GLY A 119 -33.59 2.80 13.44
CA GLY A 119 -33.07 2.76 12.06
C GLY A 119 -32.35 1.45 11.71
N GLY A 120 -32.42 0.44 12.58
CA GLY A 120 -31.82 -0.87 12.31
C GLY A 120 -30.36 -1.00 12.73
N ARG A 121 -29.68 -2.03 12.22
CA ARG A 121 -28.34 -2.40 12.68
C ARG A 121 -27.21 -1.70 11.94
N GLU A 122 -27.48 -1.23 10.72
CA GLU A 122 -26.51 -0.64 9.79
C GLU A 122 -26.44 0.89 9.93
N GLU A 123 -27.36 1.48 10.69
CA GLU A 123 -27.43 2.92 10.92
C GLU A 123 -26.91 3.27 12.32
N ALA A 124 -26.19 4.38 12.43
CA ALA A 124 -25.70 4.94 13.68
C ALA A 124 -25.55 6.47 13.58
N GLU A 125 -25.64 7.16 14.71
CA GLU A 125 -25.32 8.60 14.78
C GLU A 125 -23.78 8.79 14.78
N GLU A 126 -23.27 9.86 14.16
CA GLU A 126 -21.83 10.19 14.21
C GLU A 126 -21.36 10.51 15.63
N ASP A 127 -22.18 11.19 16.42
CA ASP A 127 -21.96 11.45 17.84
C ASP A 127 -23.32 11.49 18.54
N GLY A 128 -23.39 10.93 19.75
CA GLY A 128 -24.57 10.99 20.58
C GLY A 128 -24.98 9.67 21.23
N PRO A 129 -26.22 9.59 21.74
CA PRO A 129 -26.71 8.43 22.46
C PRO A 129 -26.91 7.21 21.57
N ARG A 130 -26.79 7.33 20.25
CA ARG A 130 -26.94 6.21 19.32
C ARG A 130 -25.73 6.05 18.39
N GLU A 131 -24.58 6.51 18.86
CA GLU A 131 -23.27 6.21 18.26
C GLU A 131 -23.00 4.69 18.30
N LEU A 132 -22.34 4.18 17.27
CA LEU A 132 -21.84 2.81 17.23
C LEU A 132 -20.44 2.75 17.86
N LEU A 133 -20.33 2.07 18.99
CA LEU A 133 -19.05 1.82 19.66
C LEU A 133 -18.44 0.54 19.10
N LEU A 134 -17.19 0.62 18.64
CA LEU A 134 -16.41 -0.54 18.23
C LEU A 134 -15.58 -1.07 19.38
N CYS A 135 -15.42 -2.39 19.43
CA CYS A 135 -14.57 -3.04 20.42
C CYS A 135 -13.13 -2.51 20.29
N CYS A 136 -12.56 -1.99 21.37
CA CYS A 136 -11.22 -1.41 21.37
C CYS A 136 -10.11 -2.42 21.02
N SER A 137 -10.36 -3.71 21.26
CA SER A 137 -9.35 -4.77 21.08
C SER A 137 -9.36 -5.37 19.68
N CYS A 138 -10.54 -5.60 19.09
CA CYS A 138 -10.65 -6.25 17.77
C CYS A 138 -11.21 -5.38 16.66
N ALA A 139 -11.94 -4.30 16.99
CA ALA A 139 -12.69 -3.46 16.04
C ALA A 139 -13.66 -4.21 15.09
N ALA A 140 -13.87 -5.52 15.30
CA ALA A 140 -14.65 -6.40 14.44
C ALA A 140 -16.11 -6.58 14.93
N VAL A 141 -16.40 -6.07 16.12
CA VAL A 141 -17.74 -6.09 16.72
C VAL A 141 -18.08 -4.66 17.11
N GLY A 142 -19.34 -4.29 16.89
CA GLY A 142 -19.92 -3.00 17.25
C GLY A 142 -21.19 -3.15 18.09
N THR A 143 -21.44 -2.19 18.97
CA THR A 143 -22.70 -2.07 19.70
C THR A 143 -23.14 -0.61 19.77
N HIS A 144 -24.44 -0.35 19.67
CA HIS A 144 -24.94 1.01 19.90
C HIS A 144 -24.78 1.38 21.38
N ARG A 145 -24.46 2.65 21.62
CA ARG A 145 -24.38 3.20 22.98
C ARG A 145 -25.71 3.03 23.72
N HIS A 146 -25.77 2.14 24.71
CA HIS A 146 -26.96 1.96 25.53
C HIS A 146 -26.81 2.68 26.88
N ARG A 147 -27.76 3.54 27.24
CA ARG A 147 -27.70 4.38 28.46
C ARG A 147 -27.67 3.62 29.80
N SER A 148 -27.80 2.29 29.82
CA SER A 148 -27.96 1.53 31.07
C SER A 148 -26.90 0.46 31.33
N SER A 149 -25.91 0.27 30.46
CA SER A 149 -24.88 -0.77 30.62
C SER A 149 -23.44 -0.29 30.46
N LEU A 150 -23.21 0.91 29.94
CA LEU A 150 -21.92 1.59 30.03
C LEU A 150 -22.04 2.73 31.03
N GLY A 151 -21.24 2.69 32.10
CA GLY A 151 -21.08 3.83 32.99
C GLY A 151 -20.63 5.06 32.20
N ASP A 152 -20.92 6.26 32.71
CA ASP A 152 -20.65 7.57 32.09
C ASP A 152 -19.17 7.87 31.72
N SER A 153 -18.28 6.89 31.81
CA SER A 153 -16.89 7.02 31.39
C SER A 153 -16.75 6.85 29.87
N ARG A 154 -16.16 7.85 29.22
CA ARG A 154 -15.65 7.84 27.82
C ARG A 154 -14.57 6.77 27.55
N THR A 155 -14.39 5.81 28.44
CA THR A 155 -13.42 4.73 28.32
C THR A 155 -14.05 3.65 27.48
N GLY A 156 -13.40 3.29 26.37
CA GLY A 156 -13.97 2.51 25.30
C GLY A 156 -14.62 1.17 25.70
N TRP A 157 -15.38 0.63 24.77
CA TRP A 157 -16.12 -0.61 24.93
C TRP A 157 -15.29 -1.81 24.44
N GLU A 158 -15.41 -2.95 25.10
CA GLU A 158 -14.79 -4.22 24.71
C GLU A 158 -15.87 -5.30 24.65
N CYS A 159 -15.80 -6.18 23.64
CA CYS A 159 -16.75 -7.27 23.49
C CYS A 159 -16.34 -8.51 24.30
N ASP A 160 -17.30 -9.36 24.65
CA ASP A 160 -17.08 -10.54 25.50
C ASP A 160 -16.14 -11.61 24.91
N SER A 161 -15.80 -11.51 23.63
CA SER A 161 -14.93 -12.45 22.91
C SER A 161 -13.46 -12.04 22.85
N CYS A 162 -13.11 -10.87 23.40
CA CYS A 162 -11.73 -10.37 23.52
C CYS A 162 -11.21 -10.62 24.95
#